data_AF-A0A925YE72-F1
#
_entry.id   AF-A0A925YE72-F1
#
_cell.length_a   1.000
_cell.length_b   1.000
_cell.length_c   1.000
_cell.angle_alpha   90.00
_cell.angle_beta   90.00
_cell.angle_gamma   90.00
#
_symmetry.space_group_name_H-M   'P 1'
#
loop_
_entity.id
_entity.type
_entity.pdbx_description
1 polymer ?
#
loop_
_entity_poly.entity_id
_entity_poly.type
_entity_poly.pdbx_seq_one_letter_code
_entity_poly.pdbx_strand_id
1 'polypeptide(L)'
;AACNGGEICKPIDGYCHARDVCDVAPYATPAVPVAVLPGGAAALTGALTTHMPDGFTPTGPALSGALRYAQARAAANPNHKVAALLVTDGLPSECTPLTIDGIAQIARTGAMGAPSIPTFVIGVFSQLESTMAATNLNTLASAGGTGTAVVINTNQNVTQELQTALAQIRTKALACAYKIPPPTTGAIDFGKVNVQFTNGAGATTTIGHANTKATCDPVRGGWFYDVDPSTGAKPTSIVACDSTCAQFQSDMAGRVDIVLGCVTIVIE
;
A
#
# COMPACT_ATOMS: atom_id res chain seq x y z
N ALA A 1 1.25 -34.55 25.96
CA ALA A 1 2.44 -35.03 25.23
C ALA A 1 3.42 -35.62 26.25
N ALA A 2 4.22 -36.62 25.88
CA ALA A 2 5.33 -37.08 26.73
C ALA A 2 6.54 -36.18 26.49
N CYS A 3 7.20 -35.75 27.57
CA CYS A 3 8.42 -34.97 27.49
C CYS A 3 9.62 -35.94 27.31
N ASN A 4 10.74 -35.48 26.74
CA ASN A 4 11.94 -36.33 26.63
C ASN A 4 12.29 -36.88 28.03
N GLY A 5 12.29 -38.21 28.17
CA GLY A 5 12.50 -38.89 29.46
C GLY A 5 11.32 -39.71 29.98
N GLY A 6 10.18 -39.74 29.29
CA GLY A 6 9.03 -40.58 29.67
C GLY A 6 8.12 -39.99 30.74
N GLU A 7 8.36 -38.74 31.15
CA GLU A 7 7.48 -38.01 32.04
C GLU A 7 6.24 -37.47 31.31
N ILE A 8 5.12 -37.41 32.03
CA ILE A 8 3.88 -36.81 31.55
C ILE A 8 4.05 -35.29 31.59
N CYS A 9 4.10 -34.62 30.43
CA CYS A 9 4.14 -33.16 30.41
C CYS A 9 2.85 -32.64 31.05
N LYS A 10 2.99 -31.86 32.14
CA LYS A 10 1.89 -31.08 32.70
C LYS A 10 1.82 -29.73 31.98
N PRO A 11 0.68 -29.35 31.39
CA PRO A 11 0.52 -27.98 30.93
C PRO A 11 0.67 -27.06 32.14
N ILE A 12 1.53 -26.05 32.01
CA ILE A 12 1.62 -24.96 32.97
C ILE A 12 0.73 -23.86 32.41
N ASP A 13 -0.25 -23.42 33.18
CA ASP A 13 -1.04 -22.24 32.84
C ASP A 13 -0.11 -21.02 32.93
N GLY A 14 0.09 -20.35 31.79
CA GLY A 14 0.97 -19.19 31.71
C GLY A 14 1.35 -18.86 30.28
N TYR A 15 1.74 -17.60 30.06
CA TYR A 15 2.27 -17.12 28.80
C TYR A 15 3.79 -17.06 28.91
N CYS A 16 4.52 -17.57 27.92
CA CYS A 16 5.99 -17.48 27.93
C CYS A 16 6.41 -16.02 27.76
N HIS A 17 7.06 -15.44 28.77
CA HIS A 17 7.70 -14.14 28.63
C HIS A 17 8.73 -14.17 27.48
N ALA A 18 8.80 -13.08 26.70
CA ALA A 18 9.71 -12.90 25.57
C ALA A 18 9.53 -13.90 24.40
N ARG A 19 8.31 -14.41 24.20
CA ARG A 19 7.98 -15.19 22.99
C ARG A 19 7.89 -14.29 21.74
N ASP A 20 7.51 -13.03 21.92
CA ASP A 20 7.47 -12.06 20.84
C ASP A 20 8.88 -11.62 20.46
N VAL A 21 9.13 -11.59 19.15
CA VAL A 21 10.45 -11.26 18.61
C VAL A 21 10.61 -9.74 18.65
N CYS A 22 11.46 -9.21 19.53
CA CYS A 22 11.73 -7.77 19.56
C CYS A 22 12.86 -7.33 18.62
N ASP A 23 13.59 -8.27 18.03
CA ASP A 23 14.62 -7.98 17.04
C ASP A 23 14.00 -7.62 15.69
N VAL A 24 14.55 -6.60 15.04
CA VAL A 24 14.11 -6.14 13.70
C VAL A 24 14.47 -7.15 12.60
N ALA A 25 15.59 -7.85 12.74
CA ALA A 25 16.17 -8.65 11.66
C ALA A 25 15.27 -9.79 11.14
N PRO A 26 14.58 -10.57 12.01
CA PRO A 26 13.63 -11.58 11.55
C PRO A 26 12.49 -11.03 10.70
N TYR A 27 12.00 -9.82 11.01
CA TYR A 27 10.94 -9.16 10.23
C TYR A 27 11.41 -8.61 8.88
N ALA A 28 12.72 -8.54 8.64
CA ALA A 28 13.27 -8.16 7.34
C ALA A 28 13.32 -9.33 6.33
N THR A 29 12.90 -10.53 6.74
CA THR A 29 12.74 -11.69 5.87
C THR A 29 11.26 -12.05 5.78
N PRO A 30 10.61 -11.92 4.62
CA PRO A 30 9.20 -12.26 4.50
C PRO A 30 9.01 -13.78 4.58
N ALA A 31 7.92 -14.23 5.20
CA ALA A 31 7.54 -15.65 5.22
C ALA A 31 7.38 -16.23 3.80
N VAL A 32 6.96 -15.38 2.85
CA VAL A 32 6.87 -15.72 1.42
C VAL A 32 7.56 -14.62 0.61
N PRO A 33 8.58 -14.95 -0.21
CA PRO A 33 9.20 -13.98 -1.11
C PRO A 33 8.18 -13.35 -2.07
N VAL A 34 8.36 -12.06 -2.38
CA VAL A 34 7.47 -11.34 -3.30
C VAL A 34 7.60 -11.91 -4.71
N ALA A 35 6.51 -12.46 -5.24
CA ALA A 35 6.40 -13.04 -6.57
C ALA A 35 5.26 -12.41 -7.38
N VAL A 36 5.34 -12.52 -8.71
CA VAL A 36 4.27 -12.04 -9.61
C VAL A 36 3.02 -12.90 -9.44
N LEU A 37 1.86 -12.26 -9.35
CA LEU A 37 0.57 -12.96 -9.36
C LEU A 37 0.16 -13.31 -10.80
N PRO A 38 -0.48 -14.48 -11.03
CA PRO A 38 -0.98 -15.41 -10.01
C PRO A 38 0.06 -16.40 -9.45
N GLY A 39 1.28 -16.47 -9.99
CA GLY A 39 2.28 -17.49 -9.64
C GLY A 39 2.65 -17.57 -8.14
N GLY A 40 2.66 -16.44 -7.42
CA GLY A 40 2.91 -16.41 -5.98
C GLY A 40 1.73 -16.78 -5.07
N ALA A 41 0.51 -16.92 -5.62
CA ALA A 41 -0.71 -17.00 -4.83
C ALA A 41 -0.75 -18.23 -3.90
N ALA A 42 -0.38 -19.41 -4.42
CA ALA A 42 -0.43 -20.66 -3.64
C ALA A 42 0.51 -20.62 -2.42
N ALA A 43 1.71 -20.08 -2.58
CA ALA A 43 2.68 -19.93 -1.49
C ALA A 43 2.16 -18.96 -0.41
N LEU A 44 1.56 -17.83 -0.84
CA LEU A 44 0.98 -16.86 0.09
C LEU A 44 -0.20 -17.44 0.88
N THR A 45 -1.14 -18.10 0.19
CA THR A 45 -2.27 -18.77 0.84
C THR A 45 -1.79 -19.84 1.82
N GLY A 46 -0.83 -20.68 1.41
CA GLY A 46 -0.24 -21.71 2.26
C GLY A 46 0.34 -21.11 3.54
N ALA A 47 1.17 -20.07 3.43
CA ALA A 47 1.74 -19.40 4.60
C ALA A 47 0.67 -18.82 5.54
N LEU A 48 -0.32 -18.10 4.99
CA LEU A 48 -1.39 -17.52 5.81
C LEU A 48 -2.19 -18.59 6.57
N THR A 49 -2.48 -19.74 5.97
CA THR A 49 -3.21 -20.83 6.65
C THR A 49 -2.44 -21.51 7.77
N THR A 50 -1.11 -21.31 7.83
CA THR A 50 -0.26 -21.87 8.90
C THR A 50 -0.09 -20.94 10.09
N HIS A 51 -0.66 -19.73 10.05
CA HIS A 51 -0.58 -18.75 11.12
C HIS A 51 -1.94 -18.56 11.79
N MET A 52 -1.90 -18.38 13.12
CA MET A 52 -3.04 -17.97 13.94
C MET A 52 -2.60 -16.78 14.80
N PRO A 53 -3.50 -15.83 15.11
CA PRO A 53 -3.20 -14.76 16.06
C PRO A 53 -2.73 -15.34 17.39
N ASP A 54 -1.55 -14.93 17.83
CA ASP A 54 -0.94 -15.46 19.04
C ASP A 54 0.07 -14.44 19.61
N GLY A 55 -0.16 -13.99 20.84
CA GLY A 55 0.74 -13.05 21.54
C GLY A 55 0.31 -11.60 21.52
N PHE A 56 1.26 -10.71 21.76
CA PHE A 56 1.04 -9.26 21.81
C PHE A 56 1.28 -8.61 20.44
N THR A 57 1.41 -7.29 20.42
CA THR A 57 1.49 -6.49 19.19
C THR A 57 2.88 -5.82 19.07
N PRO A 58 3.93 -6.54 18.61
CA PRO A 58 5.28 -6.00 18.43
C PRO A 58 5.42 -5.14 17.16
N THR A 59 4.59 -4.08 17.04
CA THR A 59 4.48 -3.27 15.82
C THR A 59 5.80 -2.59 15.42
N GLY A 60 6.59 -2.15 16.41
CA GLY A 60 7.85 -1.44 16.19
C GLY A 60 8.85 -2.23 15.35
N PRO A 61 9.35 -3.38 15.83
CA PRO A 61 10.28 -4.21 15.07
C PRO A 61 9.64 -4.80 13.80
N ALA A 62 8.34 -5.15 13.83
CA ALA A 62 7.62 -5.67 12.67
C ALA A 62 7.63 -4.68 11.49
N LEU A 63 7.22 -3.44 11.72
CA LEU A 63 7.20 -2.41 10.68
C LEU A 63 8.63 -2.04 10.24
N SER A 64 9.57 -1.96 11.18
CA SER A 64 10.98 -1.64 10.87
C SER A 64 11.60 -2.67 9.92
N GLY A 65 11.39 -3.97 10.18
CA GLY A 65 11.92 -5.03 9.33
C GLY A 65 11.25 -5.06 7.96
N ALA A 66 9.92 -4.92 7.92
CA ALA A 66 9.17 -4.86 6.67
C ALA A 66 9.63 -3.69 5.78
N LEU A 67 9.86 -2.51 6.36
CA LEU A 67 10.39 -1.35 5.62
C LEU A 67 11.81 -1.59 5.10
N ARG A 68 12.69 -2.22 5.89
CA ARG A 68 14.05 -2.58 5.46
C ARG A 68 14.01 -3.52 4.25
N TYR A 69 13.16 -4.54 4.28
CA TYR A 69 12.95 -5.44 3.14
C TYR A 69 12.40 -4.70 1.92
N ALA A 70 11.36 -3.87 2.13
CA ALA A 70 10.72 -3.11 1.07
C ALA A 70 11.68 -2.14 0.36
N GLN A 71 12.53 -1.42 1.11
CA GLN A 71 13.56 -0.54 0.57
C GLN A 71 14.57 -1.30 -0.29
N ALA A 72 15.08 -2.44 0.21
CA ALA A 72 16.00 -3.29 -0.56
C ALA A 72 15.34 -3.82 -1.85
N ARG A 73 14.07 -4.23 -1.76
CA ARG A 73 13.30 -4.68 -2.92
C ARG A 73 13.09 -3.58 -3.95
N ALA A 74 12.73 -2.37 -3.51
CA ALA A 74 12.55 -1.21 -4.39
C ALA A 74 13.86 -0.83 -5.09
N ALA A 75 14.99 -0.84 -4.37
CA ALA A 75 16.30 -0.56 -4.94
C ALA A 75 16.70 -1.58 -6.00
N ALA A 76 16.43 -2.87 -5.76
CA ALA A 76 16.68 -3.95 -6.72
C ALA A 76 15.68 -4.00 -7.89
N ASN A 77 14.57 -3.26 -7.81
CA ASN A 77 13.49 -3.29 -8.81
C ASN A 77 12.99 -1.86 -9.09
N PRO A 78 13.83 -0.98 -9.67
CA PRO A 78 13.53 0.46 -9.80
C PRO A 78 12.28 0.77 -10.64
N ASN A 79 11.85 -0.18 -11.48
CA ASN A 79 10.64 -0.07 -12.31
C ASN A 79 9.36 -0.56 -11.59
N HIS A 80 9.45 -0.97 -10.32
CA HIS A 80 8.32 -1.38 -9.50
C HIS A 80 8.09 -0.40 -8.36
N LYS A 81 6.83 -0.11 -8.07
CA LYS A 81 6.45 0.56 -6.83
C LYS A 81 6.32 -0.48 -5.72
N VAL A 82 6.96 -0.21 -4.59
CA VAL A 82 6.91 -1.05 -3.41
C VAL A 82 6.34 -0.22 -2.26
N ALA A 83 5.38 -0.79 -1.54
CA ALA A 83 4.74 -0.17 -0.39
C ALA A 83 4.75 -1.16 0.78
N ALA A 84 4.72 -0.64 2.01
CA ALA A 84 4.43 -1.43 3.19
C ALA A 84 2.93 -1.34 3.50
N LEU A 85 2.34 -2.47 3.90
CA LEU A 85 0.96 -2.53 4.40
C LEU A 85 0.99 -3.14 5.80
N LEU A 86 0.66 -2.33 6.81
CA LEU A 86 0.43 -2.80 8.17
C LEU A 86 -1.04 -3.18 8.34
N VAL A 87 -1.31 -4.44 8.69
CA VAL A 87 -2.65 -4.91 9.05
C VAL A 87 -2.61 -5.34 10.51
N THR A 88 -3.51 -4.82 11.34
CA THR A 88 -3.50 -5.09 12.79
C THR A 88 -4.89 -5.00 13.40
N ASP A 89 -5.12 -5.74 14.47
CA ASP A 89 -6.32 -5.72 15.33
C ASP A 89 -6.05 -5.06 16.71
N GLY A 90 -4.84 -4.53 16.90
CA GLY A 90 -4.41 -3.94 18.18
C GLY A 90 -3.49 -2.74 18.00
N LEU A 91 -3.35 -1.96 19.06
CA LEU A 91 -2.29 -0.95 19.15
C LEU A 91 -0.99 -1.61 19.67
N PRO A 92 0.18 -0.99 19.48
CA PRO A 92 1.46 -1.55 19.94
C PRO A 92 1.41 -1.83 21.45
N SER A 93 1.75 -3.05 21.83
CA SER A 93 1.65 -3.52 23.22
C SER A 93 2.90 -4.24 23.72
N GLU A 94 3.82 -4.58 22.82
CA GLU A 94 5.06 -5.27 23.12
C GLU A 94 6.18 -4.75 22.20
N CYS A 95 7.45 -4.87 22.63
CA CYS A 95 8.64 -4.40 21.92
C CYS A 95 8.67 -2.90 21.57
N THR A 96 9.65 -2.18 22.10
CA THR A 96 9.77 -0.73 21.85
C THR A 96 10.02 -0.40 20.37
N PRO A 97 9.49 0.72 19.85
CA PRO A 97 8.65 1.69 20.57
C PRO A 97 7.20 1.23 20.73
N LEU A 98 6.61 1.51 21.89
CA LEU A 98 5.20 1.19 22.21
C LEU A 98 4.24 2.35 21.90
N THR A 99 4.76 3.57 21.70
CA THR A 99 3.94 4.75 21.46
C THR A 99 3.61 4.88 19.98
N ILE A 100 2.42 5.42 19.68
CA ILE A 100 1.99 5.70 18.31
C ILE A 100 2.94 6.67 17.62
N ASP A 101 3.46 7.69 18.31
CA ASP A 101 4.46 8.59 17.74
C ASP A 101 5.78 7.89 17.39
N GLY A 102 6.20 6.92 18.21
CA GLY A 102 7.38 6.11 17.93
C GLY A 102 7.21 5.25 16.68
N ILE A 103 6.05 4.60 16.52
CA ILE A 103 5.72 3.85 15.30
C ILE A 103 5.56 4.78 14.09
N ALA A 104 4.96 5.96 14.27
CA ALA A 104 4.81 6.96 13.22
C ALA A 104 6.17 7.43 12.71
N GLN A 105 7.17 7.57 13.59
CA GLN A 105 8.53 7.90 13.18
C GLN A 105 9.19 6.80 12.34
N ILE A 106 8.89 5.53 12.61
CA ILE A 106 9.33 4.40 11.77
C ILE A 106 8.69 4.50 10.39
N ALA A 107 7.36 4.68 10.31
CA ALA A 107 6.63 4.85 9.04
C ALA A 107 7.16 6.04 8.22
N ARG A 108 7.41 7.18 8.89
CA ARG A 108 8.00 8.39 8.30
C ARG A 108 9.39 8.16 7.73
N THR A 109 10.21 7.38 8.42
CA THR A 109 11.55 7.02 7.94
C THR A 109 11.47 6.20 6.65
N GLY A 110 10.49 5.30 6.54
CA GLY A 110 10.19 4.59 5.29
C GLY A 110 9.79 5.54 4.16
N ALA A 111 8.86 6.44 4.43
CA ALA A 111 8.32 7.39 3.44
C ALA A 111 9.37 8.42 2.97
N MET A 112 10.25 8.89 3.86
CA MET A 112 11.33 9.84 3.54
C MET A 112 12.63 9.15 3.06
N GLY A 113 12.67 7.82 3.05
CA GLY A 113 13.83 7.05 2.63
C GLY A 113 14.10 7.13 1.12
N ALA A 114 15.25 6.60 0.71
CA ALA A 114 15.63 6.45 -0.68
C ALA A 114 15.98 4.97 -0.97
N PRO A 115 15.16 4.23 -1.72
CA PRO A 115 13.87 4.62 -2.30
C PRO A 115 12.76 4.83 -1.25
N SER A 116 11.83 5.74 -1.55
CA SER A 116 10.67 6.04 -0.68
C SER A 116 9.70 4.85 -0.65
N ILE A 117 9.29 4.44 0.55
CA ILE A 117 8.32 3.36 0.78
C ILE A 117 7.11 3.92 1.55
N PRO A 118 5.95 4.12 0.89
CA PRO A 118 4.73 4.52 1.58
C PRO A 118 4.22 3.39 2.48
N THR A 119 3.65 3.75 3.63
CA THR A 119 3.07 2.79 4.59
C THR A 119 1.56 2.97 4.68
N PHE A 120 0.82 1.99 4.16
CA PHE A 120 -0.63 1.90 4.32
C PHE A 120 -0.97 1.15 5.60
N VAL A 121 -2.13 1.45 6.19
CA VAL A 121 -2.56 0.86 7.46
C VAL A 121 -4.01 0.41 7.38
N ILE A 122 -4.28 -0.84 7.76
CA ILE A 122 -5.61 -1.41 7.96
C ILE A 122 -5.73 -1.85 9.42
N GLY A 123 -6.76 -1.37 10.09
CA GLY A 123 -7.17 -1.80 11.42
C GLY A 123 -8.39 -2.71 11.36
N VAL A 124 -8.46 -3.77 12.18
CA VAL A 124 -9.67 -4.58 12.37
C VAL A 124 -10.06 -4.53 13.85
N PHE A 125 -11.07 -3.75 14.20
CA PHE A 125 -11.41 -3.44 15.59
C PHE A 125 -12.90 -3.62 15.86
N SER A 126 -13.28 -3.79 17.12
CA SER A 126 -14.69 -3.73 17.49
C SER A 126 -15.26 -2.34 17.28
N GLN A 127 -16.59 -2.24 17.18
CA GLN A 127 -17.30 -0.96 17.09
C GLN A 127 -16.89 0.03 18.19
N LEU A 128 -16.65 -0.47 19.41
CA LEU A 128 -16.31 0.34 20.58
C LEU A 128 -14.90 0.93 20.47
N GLU A 129 -13.99 0.24 19.80
CA GLU A 129 -12.59 0.65 19.66
C GLU A 129 -12.32 1.43 18.38
N SER A 130 -13.25 1.38 17.42
CA SER A 130 -13.07 1.92 16.06
C SER A 130 -12.62 3.39 16.00
N THR A 131 -13.18 4.27 16.83
CA THR A 131 -12.80 5.70 16.89
C THR A 131 -11.36 5.90 17.39
N MET A 132 -10.98 5.16 18.44
CA MET A 132 -9.63 5.20 18.99
C MET A 132 -8.63 4.63 17.99
N ALA A 133 -8.97 3.49 17.37
CA ALA A 133 -8.16 2.86 16.34
C ALA A 133 -7.97 3.81 15.15
N ALA A 134 -9.03 4.44 14.64
CA ALA A 134 -8.96 5.38 13.54
C ALA A 134 -8.01 6.54 13.85
N THR A 135 -8.12 7.15 15.04
CA THR A 135 -7.25 8.26 15.44
C THR A 135 -5.77 7.87 15.44
N ASN A 136 -5.44 6.74 16.06
CA ASN A 136 -4.06 6.29 16.20
C ASN A 136 -3.48 5.77 14.88
N LEU A 137 -4.24 4.95 14.14
CA LEU A 137 -3.79 4.37 12.88
C LEU A 137 -3.71 5.41 11.75
N ASN A 138 -4.55 6.44 11.75
CA ASN A 138 -4.42 7.59 10.84
C ASN A 138 -3.09 8.32 11.05
N THR A 139 -2.63 8.44 12.30
CA THR A 139 -1.32 9.05 12.60
C THR A 139 -0.20 8.26 11.93
N LEU A 140 -0.27 6.93 11.95
CA LEU A 140 0.71 6.05 11.29
C LEU A 140 0.65 6.17 9.76
N ALA A 141 -0.55 6.08 9.18
CA ALA A 141 -0.76 6.21 7.73
C ALA A 141 -0.32 7.60 7.21
N SER A 142 -0.60 8.67 7.97
CA SER A 142 -0.19 10.04 7.62
C SER A 142 1.32 10.17 7.65
N ALA A 143 1.98 9.67 8.70
CA ALA A 143 3.43 9.67 8.80
C ALA A 143 4.08 8.82 7.69
N GLY A 144 3.44 7.71 7.32
CA GLY A 144 3.79 6.86 6.19
C GLY A 144 3.48 7.42 4.80
N GLY A 145 2.95 8.64 4.70
CA GLY A 145 2.69 9.32 3.44
C GLY A 145 1.43 8.86 2.69
N THR A 146 0.51 8.13 3.34
CA THR A 146 -0.71 7.59 2.71
C THR A 146 -2.00 8.21 3.23
N GLY A 147 -1.90 9.19 4.14
CA GLY A 147 -3.02 9.92 4.71
C GLY A 147 -3.73 9.14 5.79
N THR A 148 -4.86 8.52 5.47
CA THR A 148 -5.71 7.83 6.45
C THR A 148 -5.56 6.31 6.38
N ALA A 149 -5.78 5.66 7.52
CA ALA A 149 -5.94 4.23 7.66
C ALA A 149 -7.37 3.81 7.28
N VAL A 150 -7.54 2.54 6.92
CA VAL A 150 -8.86 1.91 6.81
C VAL A 150 -9.14 1.16 8.11
N VAL A 151 -10.22 1.50 8.81
CA VAL A 151 -10.63 0.77 10.02
C VAL A 151 -11.89 -0.04 9.72
N ILE A 152 -11.73 -1.35 9.73
CA ILE A 152 -12.79 -2.33 9.51
C ILE A 152 -13.40 -2.70 10.85
N ASN A 153 -14.72 -2.70 10.91
CA ASN A 153 -15.43 -3.07 12.11
C ASN A 153 -15.76 -4.57 12.12
N THR A 154 -15.54 -5.23 13.25
CA THR A 154 -15.87 -6.66 13.41
C THR A 154 -17.37 -6.97 13.38
N ASN A 155 -18.26 -5.97 13.46
CA ASN A 155 -19.70 -6.15 13.23
C ASN A 155 -20.09 -6.18 11.74
N GLN A 156 -19.15 -5.91 10.83
CA GLN A 156 -19.34 -5.98 9.37
C GLN A 156 -18.82 -7.31 8.80
N ASN A 157 -18.96 -7.49 7.49
CA ASN A 157 -18.28 -8.57 6.78
C ASN A 157 -16.79 -8.24 6.61
N VAL A 158 -15.98 -8.62 7.60
CA VAL A 158 -14.54 -8.34 7.63
C VAL A 158 -13.82 -8.82 6.37
N THR A 159 -14.21 -9.98 5.83
CA THR A 159 -13.61 -10.51 4.59
C THR A 159 -13.85 -9.58 3.41
N GLN A 160 -15.09 -9.13 3.21
CA GLN A 160 -15.43 -8.23 2.13
C GLN A 160 -14.76 -6.86 2.30
N GLU A 161 -14.76 -6.32 3.52
CA GLU A 161 -14.14 -5.01 3.81
C GLU A 161 -12.62 -5.06 3.65
N LEU A 162 -11.97 -6.15 4.03
CA LEU A 162 -10.53 -6.33 3.83
C LEU A 162 -10.18 -6.43 2.34
N GLN A 163 -10.98 -7.16 1.55
CA GLN A 163 -10.82 -7.21 0.10
C GLN A 163 -10.99 -5.83 -0.53
N THR A 164 -11.99 -5.07 -0.10
CA THR A 164 -12.20 -3.68 -0.51
C THR A 164 -10.99 -2.82 -0.16
N ALA A 165 -10.51 -2.86 1.08
CA ALA A 165 -9.35 -2.10 1.55
C ALA A 165 -8.08 -2.42 0.75
N LEU A 166 -7.82 -3.70 0.48
CA LEU A 166 -6.69 -4.13 -0.36
C LEU A 166 -6.80 -3.61 -1.80
N ALA A 167 -8.01 -3.61 -2.37
CA ALA A 167 -8.25 -3.05 -3.71
C ALA A 167 -8.02 -1.53 -3.74
N GLN A 168 -8.49 -0.79 -2.72
CA GLN A 168 -8.28 0.65 -2.58
C GLN A 168 -6.79 1.00 -2.46
N ILE A 169 -6.05 0.28 -1.62
CA ILE A 169 -4.61 0.50 -1.42
C ILE A 169 -3.82 0.22 -2.68
N ARG A 170 -4.18 -0.83 -3.44
CA ARG A 170 -3.56 -1.12 -4.74
C ARG A 170 -3.69 0.07 -5.69
N THR A 171 -4.85 0.74 -5.72
CA THR A 171 -5.04 1.94 -6.53
C THR A 171 -4.20 3.11 -6.01
N LYS A 172 -4.22 3.37 -4.69
CA LYS A 172 -3.44 4.46 -4.06
C LYS A 172 -1.92 4.33 -4.26
N ALA A 173 -1.39 3.12 -4.13
CA ALA A 173 0.05 2.86 -4.28
C ALA A 173 0.56 3.10 -5.72
N LEU A 174 -0.35 3.10 -6.70
CA LEU A 174 -0.09 3.32 -8.12
C LEU A 174 -0.49 4.74 -8.58
N ALA A 175 -0.97 5.58 -7.66
CA ALA A 175 -1.89 6.68 -8.00
C ALA A 175 -1.31 7.84 -8.82
N CYS A 176 -0.02 7.90 -9.11
CA CYS A 176 0.57 9.08 -9.75
C CYS A 176 1.42 8.78 -10.97
N ALA A 177 1.62 7.50 -11.28
CA ALA A 177 2.28 7.07 -12.51
C ALA A 177 1.68 5.74 -12.96
N TYR A 178 1.17 5.69 -14.18
CA TYR A 178 0.44 4.55 -14.70
C TYR A 178 1.06 4.12 -16.03
N LYS A 179 1.38 2.83 -16.15
CA LYS A 179 1.87 2.26 -17.40
C LYS A 179 0.80 2.36 -18.47
N ILE A 180 1.21 2.74 -19.67
CA ILE A 180 0.30 2.78 -20.81
C ILE A 180 0.04 1.33 -21.26
N PRO A 181 -1.23 0.88 -21.31
CA PRO A 181 -1.54 -0.48 -21.73
C PRO A 181 -1.10 -0.69 -23.19
N PRO A 182 -0.69 -1.92 -23.56
CA PRO A 182 -0.38 -2.22 -24.95
C PRO A 182 -1.64 -1.98 -25.82
N PRO A 183 -1.48 -1.41 -27.03
CA PRO A 183 -2.60 -1.21 -27.93
C PRO A 183 -3.17 -2.57 -28.38
N THR A 184 -4.49 -2.63 -28.57
CA THR A 184 -5.16 -3.85 -29.07
C THR A 184 -4.81 -4.16 -30.52
N THR A 185 -4.44 -3.16 -31.31
CA THR A 185 -3.95 -3.30 -32.69
C THR A 185 -2.89 -2.25 -33.01
N GLY A 186 -1.86 -2.63 -33.77
CA GLY A 186 -0.86 -1.71 -34.31
C GLY A 186 0.07 -1.08 -33.26
N ALA A 187 0.72 0.02 -33.65
CA ALA A 187 1.53 0.83 -32.74
C ALA A 187 0.62 1.80 -31.97
N ILE A 188 1.04 2.16 -30.76
CA ILE A 188 0.29 3.13 -29.95
C ILE A 188 0.34 4.52 -30.58
N ASP A 189 -0.81 5.17 -30.64
CA ASP A 189 -0.95 6.58 -31.02
C ASP A 189 -1.01 7.42 -29.74
N PHE A 190 0.11 8.08 -29.39
CA PHE A 190 0.20 8.95 -28.21
C PHE A 190 -0.65 10.23 -28.35
N GLY A 191 -1.16 10.53 -29.55
CA GLY A 191 -2.19 11.56 -29.74
C GLY A 191 -3.59 11.07 -29.37
N LYS A 192 -3.76 9.79 -29.02
CA LYS A 192 -5.05 9.17 -28.70
C LYS A 192 -5.08 8.41 -27.37
N VAL A 193 -4.50 9.01 -26.33
CA VAL A 193 -4.51 8.47 -24.97
C VAL A 193 -5.30 9.44 -24.09
N ASN A 194 -6.21 8.93 -23.29
CA ASN A 194 -6.95 9.72 -22.31
C ASN A 194 -6.89 9.05 -20.94
N VAL A 195 -6.89 9.87 -19.90
CA VAL A 195 -6.96 9.41 -18.51
C VAL A 195 -8.35 9.74 -17.98
N GLN A 196 -9.09 8.73 -17.54
CA GLN A 196 -10.37 8.90 -16.88
C GLN A 196 -10.24 8.55 -15.40
N PHE A 197 -10.91 9.34 -14.57
CA PHE A 197 -11.04 9.11 -13.14
C PHE A 197 -12.50 8.97 -12.78
N THR A 198 -12.88 7.78 -12.31
CA THR A 198 -14.20 7.51 -11.73
C THR A 198 -14.08 7.62 -10.22
N ASN A 199 -14.81 8.54 -9.61
CA ASN A 199 -14.80 8.76 -8.16
C ASN A 199 -15.56 7.65 -7.41
N GLY A 200 -15.44 7.61 -6.08
CA GLY A 200 -16.12 6.62 -5.24
C GLY A 200 -17.66 6.62 -5.33
N ALA A 201 -18.26 7.71 -5.81
CA ALA A 201 -19.70 7.82 -6.07
C ALA A 201 -20.11 7.38 -7.49
N GLY A 202 -19.15 6.91 -8.31
CA GLY A 202 -19.37 6.46 -9.68
C GLY A 202 -19.36 7.57 -10.73
N ALA A 203 -19.04 8.81 -10.37
CA ALA A 203 -18.95 9.90 -11.35
C ALA A 203 -17.59 9.86 -12.06
N THR A 204 -17.63 9.80 -13.40
CA THR A 204 -16.44 9.75 -14.25
C THR A 204 -16.08 11.13 -14.77
N THR A 205 -14.82 11.51 -14.64
CA THR A 205 -14.23 12.75 -15.15
C THR A 205 -13.04 12.41 -16.03
N THR A 206 -12.83 13.17 -17.11
CA THR A 206 -11.62 13.05 -17.93
C THR A 206 -10.59 14.05 -17.43
N ILE A 207 -9.37 13.57 -17.19
CA ILE A 207 -8.25 14.41 -16.77
C ILE A 207 -7.50 14.89 -18.02
N GLY A 208 -7.30 16.20 -18.13
CA GLY A 208 -6.65 16.81 -19.27
C GLY A 208 -5.15 16.52 -19.35
N HIS A 209 -4.62 16.40 -20.57
CA HIS A 209 -3.20 16.25 -20.85
C HIS A 209 -2.47 17.60 -20.76
N ALA A 210 -1.45 17.65 -19.93
CA ALA A 210 -0.42 18.68 -19.89
C ALA A 210 0.82 18.17 -20.66
N ASN A 211 1.51 19.04 -21.39
CA ASN A 211 2.66 18.63 -22.19
C ASN A 211 3.82 18.11 -21.33
N THR A 212 4.05 18.75 -20.18
CA THR A 212 5.11 18.39 -19.23
C THR A 212 4.67 18.67 -17.81
N LYS A 213 5.49 18.27 -16.83
CA LYS A 213 5.30 18.68 -15.43
C LYS A 213 5.20 20.20 -15.26
N ALA A 214 5.96 20.97 -16.04
CA ALA A 214 5.99 22.43 -15.94
C ALA A 214 4.68 23.10 -16.43
N THR A 215 3.90 22.39 -17.24
CA THR A 215 2.61 22.87 -17.77
C THR A 215 1.42 22.32 -17.00
N CYS A 216 1.64 21.68 -15.85
CA CYS A 216 0.57 21.25 -14.97
C CYS A 216 -0.19 22.46 -14.40
N ASP A 217 -1.51 22.44 -14.47
CA ASP A 217 -2.33 23.45 -13.84
C ASP A 217 -2.30 23.24 -12.31
N PRO A 218 -2.00 24.27 -11.50
CA PRO A 218 -1.86 24.11 -10.05
C PRO A 218 -3.18 23.76 -9.34
N VAL A 219 -4.33 24.03 -9.97
CA VAL A 219 -5.67 23.79 -9.41
C VAL A 219 -6.30 22.56 -10.06
N ARG A 220 -6.44 22.57 -11.38
CA ARG A 220 -7.08 21.49 -12.16
C ARG A 220 -6.18 20.28 -12.35
N GLY A 221 -4.86 20.43 -12.18
CA GLY A 221 -3.89 19.36 -12.32
C GLY A 221 -3.58 19.02 -13.78
N GLY A 222 -3.86 17.77 -14.14
CA GLY A 222 -3.57 17.17 -15.44
C GLY A 222 -2.77 15.87 -15.33
N TRP A 223 -2.33 15.38 -16.48
CA TRP A 223 -1.34 14.31 -16.60
C TRP A 223 -0.41 14.58 -17.78
N PHE A 224 0.79 14.05 -17.76
CA PHE A 224 1.78 14.18 -18.83
C PHE A 224 2.51 12.85 -19.07
N TYR A 225 3.18 12.70 -20.19
CA TYR A 225 3.98 11.50 -20.46
C TYR A 225 5.31 11.50 -19.69
N ASP A 226 5.81 10.31 -19.34
CA ASP A 226 7.13 10.14 -18.70
C ASP A 226 8.28 10.67 -19.55
N VAL A 227 8.16 10.55 -20.88
CA VAL A 227 9.02 11.20 -21.87
C VAL A 227 8.15 11.82 -22.96
N ASP A 228 8.54 12.97 -23.50
CA ASP A 228 7.72 13.68 -24.50
C ASP A 228 7.73 12.94 -25.86
N PRO A 229 6.58 12.45 -26.36
CA PRO A 229 6.50 11.73 -27.63
C PRO A 229 6.82 12.63 -28.85
N SER A 230 6.68 13.95 -28.73
CA SER A 230 6.99 14.90 -29.82
C SER A 230 8.49 14.94 -30.14
N THR A 231 9.33 14.51 -29.20
CA THR A 231 10.79 14.41 -29.37
C THR A 231 11.22 13.13 -30.11
N GLY A 232 10.28 12.27 -30.48
CA GLY A 232 10.54 10.94 -31.05
C GLY A 232 10.85 9.86 -30.01
N ALA A 233 10.83 10.20 -28.72
CA ALA A 233 10.88 9.24 -27.63
C ALA A 233 9.58 8.41 -27.56
N LYS A 234 9.64 7.24 -26.91
CA LYS A 234 8.48 6.36 -26.73
C LYS A 234 8.06 6.35 -25.26
N PRO A 235 7.01 7.11 -24.88
CA PRO A 235 6.45 7.04 -23.55
C PRO A 235 6.10 5.62 -23.14
N THR A 236 6.35 5.28 -21.87
CA THR A 236 5.95 3.99 -21.28
C THR A 236 4.87 4.17 -20.22
N SER A 237 4.72 5.39 -19.71
CA SER A 237 3.82 5.71 -18.62
C SER A 237 3.24 7.10 -18.78
N ILE A 238 2.06 7.32 -18.19
CA ILE A 238 1.56 8.65 -17.88
C ILE A 238 1.88 8.97 -16.42
N VAL A 239 2.07 10.24 -16.13
CA VAL A 239 2.37 10.77 -14.80
C VAL A 239 1.32 11.82 -14.47
N ALA A 240 0.62 11.66 -13.35
CA ALA A 240 -0.35 12.65 -12.89
C ALA A 240 0.37 13.89 -12.36
N CYS A 241 -0.15 15.07 -12.69
CA CYS A 241 0.26 16.33 -12.08
C CYS A 241 -0.02 16.31 -10.57
N ASP A 242 0.68 17.14 -9.79
CA ASP A 242 0.64 17.08 -8.33
C ASP A 242 -0.79 17.22 -7.76
N SER A 243 -1.63 18.13 -8.30
CA SER A 243 -3.04 18.28 -7.90
C SER A 243 -3.90 17.04 -8.24
N THR A 244 -3.75 16.48 -9.45
CA THR A 244 -4.47 15.26 -9.87
C THR A 244 -4.01 14.03 -9.08
N CYS A 245 -2.71 13.91 -8.84
CA CYS A 245 -2.14 12.88 -7.98
C CYS A 245 -2.74 12.95 -6.57
N ALA A 246 -2.84 14.16 -5.99
CA ALA A 246 -3.50 14.36 -4.70
C ALA A 246 -4.99 13.98 -4.74
N GLN A 247 -5.70 14.33 -5.82
CA GLN A 247 -7.10 13.92 -6.02
C GLN A 247 -7.24 12.39 -6.03
N PHE A 248 -6.43 11.71 -6.84
CA PHE A 248 -6.44 10.25 -6.96
C PHE A 248 -6.08 9.56 -5.64
N GLN A 249 -5.21 10.18 -4.84
CA GLN A 249 -4.86 9.68 -3.50
C GLN A 249 -5.95 9.93 -2.45
N SER A 250 -6.70 11.02 -2.59
CA SER A 250 -7.72 11.44 -1.63
C SER A 250 -9.01 10.62 -1.71
N ASP A 251 -9.40 10.17 -2.91
CA ASP A 251 -10.61 9.38 -3.10
C ASP A 251 -10.28 7.88 -3.15
N MET A 252 -10.48 7.24 -2.00
CA MET A 252 -10.10 5.85 -1.78
C MET A 252 -10.88 4.86 -2.64
N ALA A 253 -12.12 5.19 -3.00
CA ALA A 253 -12.96 4.34 -3.85
C ALA A 253 -12.86 4.71 -5.34
N GLY A 254 -11.99 5.68 -5.67
CA GLY A 254 -11.75 6.10 -7.03
C GLY A 254 -11.00 5.05 -7.88
N ARG A 255 -11.22 5.11 -9.20
CA ARG A 255 -10.60 4.25 -10.21
C ARG A 255 -10.02 5.13 -11.32
N VAL A 256 -8.81 4.79 -11.77
CA VAL A 256 -8.15 5.45 -12.91
C VAL A 256 -8.07 4.49 -14.09
N ASP A 257 -8.48 4.98 -15.25
CA ASP A 257 -8.46 4.28 -16.53
C ASP A 257 -7.61 5.00 -17.55
N ILE A 258 -6.75 4.25 -18.24
CA ILE A 258 -6.08 4.73 -19.45
C ILE A 258 -6.86 4.21 -20.65
N VAL A 259 -7.49 5.13 -21.37
CA VAL A 259 -8.32 4.85 -22.54
C VAL A 259 -7.53 5.16 -23.81
N LEU A 260 -7.44 4.18 -24.71
CA LEU A 260 -6.77 4.30 -26.00
C LEU A 260 -7.79 4.44 -27.13
N GLY A 261 -7.47 5.25 -28.13
CA GLY A 261 -8.18 5.29 -29.43
C GLY A 261 -9.03 6.54 -29.68
N CYS A 262 -9.28 7.37 -28.66
CA CYS A 262 -9.92 8.68 -28.81
C CYS A 262 -8.86 9.79 -28.74
N VAL A 263 -9.04 10.89 -29.50
CA VAL A 263 -8.14 12.06 -29.47
C VAL A 263 -7.92 12.51 -28.02
N THR A 264 -6.67 12.80 -27.69
CA THR A 264 -6.26 13.24 -26.34
C THR A 264 -6.91 14.57 -26.02
N ILE A 265 -7.60 14.64 -24.89
CA ILE A 265 -8.16 15.88 -24.36
C ILE A 265 -7.04 16.62 -23.62
N VAL A 266 -6.63 17.77 -24.16
CA VAL A 266 -5.66 18.67 -23.53
C VAL A 266 -6.31 19.46 -22.41
N ILE A 267 -5.53 19.76 -21.38
CA ILE A 267 -5.95 20.72 -20.37
C ILE A 267 -5.90 22.12 -20.99
N GLU A 268 -7.05 22.80 -21.06
CA GLU A 268 -7.14 24.20 -21.52
C GLU A 268 -6.60 25.17 -20.49
#